data_AF-A0A496R3T4-F1
#
_entry.id   AF-A0A496R3T4-F1
#
_cell.length_a   1.000
_cell.length_b   1.000
_cell.length_c   1.000
_cell.angle_alpha   90.00
_cell.angle_beta   90.00
_cell.angle_gamma   90.00
#
_symmetry.space_group_name_H-M   'P 1'
#
loop_
_entity.id
_entity.type
_entity.pdbx_description
1 polymer ?
#
loop_
_entity_poly.entity_id
_entity_poly.type
_entity_poly.pdbx_seq_one_letter_code
_entity_poly.pdbx_strand_id
1 'polypeptide(L)'
;MSAFFDIIINPQFGYSVLRVSTPILFAALGALISDKAGVINIALEGIMLMSALTGVIFSAITGSASFGLFMAVVVGGLVGLSLGY
;
A
#
# COMPACT_ATOMS: atom_id res chain seq x y z
N MET A 1 -19.01 -21.95 -18.05
CA MET A 1 -19.58 -20.65 -17.65
C MET A 1 -19.89 -20.60 -16.15
N SER A 2 -20.47 -21.66 -15.56
CA SER A 2 -20.73 -21.74 -14.10
C SER A 2 -19.47 -21.55 -13.24
N ALA A 3 -18.38 -22.24 -13.57
CA ALA A 3 -17.13 -22.16 -12.80
C ALA A 3 -16.54 -20.74 -12.66
N PHE A 4 -16.79 -19.84 -13.61
CA PHE A 4 -16.35 -18.44 -13.53
C PHE A 4 -17.17 -17.67 -12.49
N PHE A 5 -18.50 -17.85 -12.50
CA PHE A 5 -19.40 -17.25 -11.52
C PHE A 5 -19.15 -17.79 -10.11
N ASP A 6 -18.82 -19.07 -9.98
CA ASP A 6 -18.48 -19.69 -8.70
C ASP A 6 -17.22 -19.08 -8.06
N ILE A 7 -16.25 -18.64 -8.87
CA ILE A 7 -15.03 -17.96 -8.38
C ILE A 7 -15.35 -16.54 -7.91
N ILE A 8 -16.15 -15.78 -8.67
CA ILE A 8 -16.46 -14.38 -8.35
C ILE A 8 -17.35 -14.27 -7.11
N ILE A 9 -18.32 -15.18 -6.96
CA ILE A 9 -19.24 -15.19 -5.80
C ILE A 9 -18.58 -15.82 -4.56
N ASN A 10 -17.38 -16.39 -4.69
CA ASN A 10 -16.68 -17.02 -3.59
C ASN A 10 -16.39 -16.01 -2.45
N PRO A 11 -16.76 -16.31 -1.19
CA PRO A 11 -16.46 -15.46 -0.04
C PRO A 11 -14.96 -15.11 0.10
N GLN A 12 -14.06 -16.06 -0.20
CA GLN A 12 -12.61 -15.87 -0.15
C GLN A 12 -12.12 -14.84 -1.18
N PHE A 13 -12.76 -14.78 -2.35
CA PHE A 13 -12.50 -13.73 -3.34
C PHE A 13 -12.87 -12.36 -2.78
N GLY A 14 -14.08 -12.23 -2.20
CA GLY A 14 -14.51 -11.00 -1.54
C GLY A 14 -13.57 -10.53 -0.42
N TYR A 15 -13.12 -11.43 0.46
CA TYR A 15 -12.15 -11.10 1.51
C TYR A 15 -10.81 -10.60 0.96
N SER A 16 -10.36 -11.17 -0.15
CA SER A 16 -9.11 -10.77 -0.80
C SER A 16 -9.24 -9.40 -1.45
N VAL A 17 -10.36 -9.14 -2.12
CA VAL A 17 -10.69 -7.83 -2.73
C VAL A 17 -10.67 -6.73 -1.67
N LEU A 18 -11.32 -6.94 -0.53
CA LEU A 18 -11.34 -5.94 0.55
C LEU A 18 -9.94 -5.69 1.11
N ARG A 19 -9.17 -6.75 1.39
CA ARG A 19 -7.82 -6.66 1.96
C ARG A 19 -6.86 -5.87 1.07
N VAL A 20 -6.95 -6.03 -0.24
CA VAL A 20 -6.08 -5.33 -1.20
C VAL A 20 -6.61 -3.94 -1.54
N SER A 21 -7.93 -3.76 -1.59
CA SER A 21 -8.54 -2.45 -1.89
C SER A 21 -8.27 -1.41 -0.80
N THR A 22 -8.26 -1.79 0.49
CA THR A 22 -8.03 -0.83 1.59
C THR A 22 -6.71 -0.06 1.46
N PRO A 23 -5.52 -0.70 1.33
CA PRO A 23 -4.27 0.04 1.16
C PRO A 23 -4.23 0.83 -0.16
N ILE A 24 -4.82 0.29 -1.25
CA ILE A 24 -4.88 1.00 -2.54
C ILE A 24 -5.73 2.27 -2.44
N LEU A 25 -6.82 2.28 -1.66
CA LEU A 25 -7.63 3.48 -1.43
C LEU A 25 -6.82 4.58 -0.73
N PHE A 26 -5.99 4.22 0.26
CA PHE A 26 -5.09 5.18 0.90
C PHE A 26 -4.07 5.76 -0.10
N ALA A 27 -3.53 4.91 -0.97
CA ALA A 27 -2.66 5.35 -2.04
C ALA A 27 -3.38 6.33 -3.00
N ALA A 28 -4.59 5.99 -3.44
CA ALA A 28 -5.40 6.85 -4.30
C ALA A 28 -5.72 8.22 -3.67
N LEU A 29 -5.98 8.27 -2.36
CA LEU A 29 -6.16 9.52 -1.63
C LEU A 29 -4.89 10.39 -1.64
N GLY A 30 -3.71 9.78 -1.47
CA GLY A 30 -2.43 10.47 -1.60
C GLY A 30 -2.18 10.99 -3.02
N ALA A 31 -2.56 10.21 -4.04
CA ALA A 31 -2.48 10.62 -5.44
C ALA A 31 -3.39 11.83 -5.73
N LEU A 32 -4.62 11.84 -5.19
CA LEU A 32 -5.53 12.98 -5.30
C LEU A 32 -4.95 14.26 -4.69
N ILE A 33 -4.28 14.15 -3.52
CA ILE A 33 -3.61 15.29 -2.89
C ILE A 33 -2.49 15.83 -3.80
N SER A 34 -1.70 14.92 -4.39
CA SER A 34 -0.60 15.28 -5.29
C SER A 34 -1.11 15.95 -6.57
N ASP A 35 -2.19 15.41 -7.15
CA ASP A 35 -2.89 15.97 -8.31
C ASP A 35 -3.42 17.40 -8.02
N LYS A 36 -3.99 17.62 -6.83
CA LYS A 36 -4.41 18.96 -6.39
C LYS A 36 -3.26 19.95 -6.21
N ALA A 37 -2.06 19.47 -5.90
CA ALA A 37 -0.85 20.28 -5.84
C ALA A 37 -0.22 20.55 -7.23
N GLY A 38 -0.80 20.00 -8.30
CA GLY A 38 -0.30 20.13 -9.67
C GLY A 38 0.89 19.21 -9.98
N VAL A 39 1.18 18.23 -9.11
CA VAL A 39 2.31 17.30 -9.26
C VAL A 39 1.77 15.87 -9.29
N ILE A 40 1.73 15.27 -10.48
CA ILE A 40 1.25 13.89 -10.63
C ILE A 40 2.34 12.93 -10.11
N ASN A 41 2.11 12.32 -8.95
CA ASN A 41 3.05 11.39 -8.34
C ASN A 41 2.84 9.95 -8.87
N ILE A 42 3.52 9.62 -9.97
CA ILE A 42 3.48 8.27 -10.59
C ILE A 42 4.14 7.21 -9.69
N ALA A 43 5.10 7.62 -8.85
CA ALA A 43 5.86 6.70 -8.00
C ALA A 43 5.11 6.25 -6.74
N LEU A 44 3.89 6.74 -6.52
CA LEU A 44 3.14 6.54 -5.28
C LEU A 44 2.84 5.07 -4.98
N GLU A 45 2.54 4.27 -6.00
CA GLU A 45 2.35 2.82 -5.84
C GLU A 45 3.64 2.13 -5.39
N GLY A 46 4.79 2.57 -5.93
CA GLY A 46 6.12 2.11 -5.52
C GLY A 46 6.46 2.50 -4.08
N ILE A 47 6.15 3.74 -3.67
CA ILE A 47 6.34 4.20 -2.28
C ILE A 47 5.54 3.33 -1.31
N MET A 48 4.28 3.00 -1.65
CA MET A 48 3.43 2.12 -0.85
C MET A 48 4.05 0.72 -0.71
N LEU A 49 4.47 0.09 -1.82
CA LEU A 49 5.06 -1.25 -1.81
C LEU A 49 6.40 -1.30 -1.05
N MET A 50 7.26 -0.30 -1.23
CA MET A 50 8.54 -0.19 -0.51
C MET A 50 8.33 -0.02 1.01
N SER A 51 7.36 0.81 1.39
CA SER A 51 6.99 1.01 2.80
C SER A 51 6.44 -0.28 3.42
N ALA A 52 5.55 -0.97 2.70
CA ALA A 52 4.96 -2.24 3.14
C ALA A 52 6.02 -3.33 3.32
N LEU A 53 6.91 -3.50 2.34
CA LEU A 53 8.01 -4.47 2.42
C LEU A 53 8.92 -4.18 3.61
N THR A 54 9.32 -2.92 3.77
CA THR A 54 10.20 -2.52 4.86
C THR A 54 9.55 -2.77 6.23
N GLY A 55 8.27 -2.43 6.39
CA GLY A 55 7.54 -2.69 7.62
C GLY A 55 7.50 -4.17 8.00
N VAL A 56 7.29 -5.06 7.02
CA VAL A 56 7.30 -6.52 7.25
C VAL A 56 8.70 -7.00 7.64
N ILE A 57 9.75 -6.54 6.97
CA ILE A 57 11.13 -6.90 7.27
C ILE A 57 11.50 -6.50 8.71
N PHE A 58 11.26 -5.24 9.08
CA PHE A 58 11.60 -4.76 10.42
C PHE A 58 10.73 -5.38 11.51
N SER A 59 9.44 -5.64 11.23
CA SER A 59 8.56 -6.39 12.13
C SER A 59 9.10 -7.81 12.39
N ALA A 60 9.57 -8.49 11.34
CA ALA A 60 10.12 -9.84 11.44
C ALA A 60 11.45 -9.87 12.24
N ILE A 61 12.32 -8.88 12.04
CA ILE A 61 13.63 -8.82 12.74
C ILE A 61 13.48 -8.43 14.21
N THR A 62 12.60 -7.47 14.53
CA THR A 62 12.42 -7.00 15.92
C THR A 62 11.38 -7.80 16.71
N GLY A 63 10.58 -8.63 16.05
CA GLY A 63 9.45 -9.33 16.67
C GLY A 63 8.32 -8.40 17.11
N SER A 64 8.34 -7.14 16.70
CA SER A 64 7.37 -6.11 17.10
C SER A 64 6.69 -5.48 15.89
N ALA A 65 5.37 -5.68 15.80
CA ALA A 65 4.55 -5.08 14.75
C ALA A 65 4.54 -3.55 14.79
N SER A 66 4.59 -2.95 15.99
CA SER A 66 4.63 -1.49 16.14
C SER A 66 5.94 -0.89 15.65
N PHE A 67 7.07 -1.59 15.86
CA PHE A 67 8.36 -1.14 15.36
C PHE A 67 8.44 -1.26 13.83
N GLY A 68 7.90 -2.33 13.25
CA GLY A 68 7.75 -2.45 11.80
C GLY A 68 6.91 -1.32 11.21
N LEU A 69 5.79 -0.98 11.82
CA LEU A 69 4.95 0.15 11.40
C LEU A 69 5.72 1.48 11.41
N PHE A 70 6.45 1.75 12.50
CA PHE A 70 7.27 2.96 12.60
C PHE A 70 8.29 3.05 11.46
N MET A 71 8.99 1.96 11.17
CA MET A 71 9.97 1.92 10.08
C MET A 71 9.32 2.05 8.70
N ALA A 72 8.12 1.49 8.49
CA ALA A 72 7.37 1.66 7.25
C ALA A 72 7.06 3.15 6.98
N VAL A 73 6.62 3.90 8.00
CA VAL A 73 6.32 5.33 7.89
C VAL A 73 7.59 6.14 7.58
N VAL A 74 8.69 5.86 8.28
CA VAL A 74 9.97 6.54 8.06
C VAL A 74 10.47 6.32 6.63
N VAL A 75 10.48 5.07 6.15
CA VAL A 75 10.96 4.76 4.80
C VAL A 75 10.03 5.31 3.73
N GLY A 76 8.71 5.25 3.91
CA GLY A 76 7.76 5.88 2.99
C GLY A 76 7.99 7.38 2.84
N GLY A 77 8.21 8.07 3.97
CA GLY A 77 8.55 9.49 3.98
C GLY A 77 9.88 9.79 3.27
N LEU A 78 10.93 9.00 3.52
CA LEU A 78 12.23 9.18 2.88
C LEU A 78 12.19 8.92 1.37
N VAL A 79 11.53 7.85 0.93
CA VAL A 79 11.38 7.54 -0.50
C VAL A 79 10.54 8.62 -1.19
N GLY A 80 9.44 9.06 -0.56
CA GLY A 80 8.62 10.16 -1.06
C GLY A 80 9.40 11.47 -1.20
N LEU A 81 10.21 11.84 -0.21
CA LEU A 81 11.09 13.01 -0.29
C LEU A 81 12.13 12.87 -1.40
N SER A 82 12.70 11.67 -1.55
CA SER A 82 13.71 11.42 -2.59
C SER A 82 13.15 11.44 -4.02
N LEU A 83 11.82 11.32 -4.19
CA LEU A 83 11.17 11.33 -5.50
C LEU A 83 10.33 12.60 -5.74
N GLY A 84 10.32 13.51 -4.76
CA GLY A 84 9.48 14.71 -4.76
C GLY A 84 10.13 15.96 -5.39
N TYR A 85 11.18 15.79 -6.19
CA TYR A 85 11.79 16.84 -7.02
C TYR A 85 11.30 16.73 -8.48
#